data_AF-A0A355X822-F1
#
_entry.id   AF-A0A355X822-F1
#
_cell.length_a   1.000
_cell.length_b   1.000
_cell.length_c   1.000
_cell.angle_alpha   90.00
_cell.angle_beta   90.00
_cell.angle_gamma   90.00
#
_symmetry.space_group_name_H-M   'P 1'
#
loop_
_entity.id
_entity.type
_entity.pdbx_description
1 polymer ?
#
loop_
_entity_poly.entity_id
_entity_poly.type
_entity_poly.pdbx_seq_one_letter_code
_entity_poly.pdbx_strand_id
1 'polypeptide(L)'
;KIHAVRVDVQKALELARNEKIIGKPLEAKISLYADGELYDFLKSVEAELPEIFITSAVTISNGEGEFKGDVEGLSVSVSKADGEKCERCWKYSDTVGESSEHPTLCAHCAEVMNQLD
;
A
#
# COMPACT_ATOMS: atom_id res chain seq x y z
N LYS A 1 -10.64 8.74 -13.11
CA LYS A 1 -10.31 9.13 -11.71
C LYS A 1 -9.16 8.28 -11.16
N ILE A 2 -9.34 6.97 -10.90
CA ILE A 2 -8.28 6.13 -10.29
C ILE A 2 -6.94 6.08 -11.05
N HIS A 3 -6.96 6.11 -12.39
CA HIS A 3 -5.73 6.13 -13.19
C HIS A 3 -4.86 7.36 -12.92
N ALA A 4 -5.47 8.54 -12.71
CA ALA A 4 -4.73 9.77 -12.42
C ALA A 4 -4.12 9.72 -11.01
N VAL A 5 -4.89 9.23 -10.01
CA VAL A 5 -4.39 8.98 -8.65
C VAL A 5 -3.20 8.03 -8.68
N ARG A 6 -3.29 6.94 -9.46
CA ARG A 6 -2.19 5.97 -9.62
C ARG A 6 -0.93 6.62 -10.18
N VAL A 7 -1.06 7.55 -11.14
CA VAL A 7 0.10 8.29 -11.69
C VAL A 7 0.77 9.11 -10.59
N ASP A 8 0.01 9.81 -9.76
CA ASP A 8 0.57 10.60 -8.66
C ASP A 8 1.22 9.73 -7.57
N VAL A 9 0.60 8.61 -7.22
CA VAL A 9 1.20 7.63 -6.29
C VAL A 9 2.50 7.06 -6.85
N GLN A 10 2.58 6.79 -8.17
CA GLN A 10 3.82 6.34 -8.80
C GLN A 10 4.93 7.39 -8.74
N LYS A 11 4.61 8.67 -8.90
CA LYS A 11 5.59 9.76 -8.72
C LYS A 11 6.07 9.84 -7.27
N ALA A 12 5.17 9.71 -6.29
CA ALA A 12 5.53 9.69 -4.87
C ALA A 12 6.43 8.49 -4.52
N LEU A 13 6.10 7.29 -5.02
CA LEU A 13 6.92 6.08 -4.88
C LEU A 13 8.32 6.25 -5.48
N GLU A 14 8.42 6.93 -6.62
CA GLU A 14 9.70 7.22 -7.27
C GLU A 14 10.58 8.14 -6.43
N LEU A 15 9.99 9.18 -5.83
CA LEU A 15 10.71 10.06 -4.90
C LEU A 15 11.21 9.29 -3.68
N ALA A 16 10.35 8.50 -3.05
CA ALA A 16 10.73 7.69 -1.89
C ALA A 16 11.84 6.67 -2.20
N ARG A 17 11.86 6.12 -3.43
CA ARG A 17 12.92 5.24 -3.91
C ARG A 17 14.25 5.99 -4.09
N ASN A 18 14.21 7.19 -4.65
CA ASN A 18 15.40 8.04 -4.81
C ASN A 18 15.98 8.49 -3.45
N GLU A 19 15.11 8.68 -2.45
CA GLU A 19 15.46 9.00 -1.07
C GLU A 19 15.86 7.76 -0.24
N LYS A 20 15.82 6.57 -0.84
CA LYS A 20 16.16 5.27 -0.22
C LYS A 20 15.28 4.89 0.98
N ILE A 21 14.05 5.44 1.04
CA ILE A 21 13.04 5.05 2.04
C ILE A 21 12.56 3.62 1.75
N ILE A 22 12.34 3.31 0.47
CA ILE A 22 11.94 1.99 -0.03
C ILE A 22 12.84 1.53 -1.18
N GLY A 23 13.00 0.22 -1.35
CA GLY A 23 13.62 -0.38 -2.52
C GLY A 23 12.59 -0.77 -3.60
N LYS A 24 11.56 -1.52 -3.20
CA LYS A 24 10.48 -2.01 -4.07
C LYS A 24 9.12 -1.43 -3.64
N PRO A 25 8.15 -1.27 -4.56
CA PRO A 25 6.80 -0.81 -4.21
C PRO A 25 6.10 -1.64 -3.11
N LEU A 26 6.31 -2.96 -3.10
CA LEU A 26 5.76 -3.84 -2.06
C LEU A 26 6.36 -3.59 -0.66
N GLU A 27 7.46 -2.85 -0.53
CA GLU A 27 7.97 -2.41 0.78
C GLU A 27 7.22 -1.18 1.30
N ALA A 28 6.31 -0.60 0.53
CA ALA A 28 5.68 0.68 0.83
C ALA A 28 4.29 0.56 1.46
N LYS A 29 4.00 1.53 2.32
CA LYS A 29 2.68 1.95 2.76
C LYS A 29 2.40 3.33 2.20
N ILE A 30 1.23 3.48 1.57
CA ILE A 30 0.80 4.74 0.96
C ILE A 30 -0.24 5.41 1.86
N SER A 31 0.02 6.64 2.28
CA SER A 31 -0.99 7.48 2.93
C SER A 31 -1.54 8.46 1.91
N LEU A 32 -2.80 8.28 1.52
CA LEU A 32 -3.53 9.22 0.68
C LEU A 32 -4.26 10.22 1.54
N TYR A 33 -4.13 11.49 1.19
CA TYR A 33 -4.82 12.60 1.82
C TYR A 33 -5.71 13.30 0.80
N ALA A 34 -7.00 13.34 1.10
CA ALA A 34 -8.01 13.94 0.25
C ALA A 34 -9.21 14.41 1.08
N ASP A 35 -10.03 15.28 0.49
CA ASP A 35 -11.28 15.78 1.06
C ASP A 35 -12.44 15.66 0.06
N GLY A 36 -13.68 15.79 0.56
CA GLY A 36 -14.90 15.86 -0.26
C GLY A 36 -15.10 14.65 -1.18
N GLU A 37 -15.51 14.90 -2.43
CA GLU A 37 -15.83 13.83 -3.39
C GLU A 37 -14.64 12.90 -3.70
N LEU A 38 -13.41 13.42 -3.61
CA LEU A 38 -12.23 12.60 -3.86
C LEU A 38 -12.00 11.62 -2.70
N TYR A 39 -12.16 12.08 -1.46
CA TYR A 39 -12.09 11.22 -0.28
C TYR A 39 -13.14 10.10 -0.36
N ASP A 40 -14.40 10.46 -0.63
CA ASP A 40 -15.51 9.49 -0.73
C ASP A 40 -15.26 8.46 -1.84
N PHE A 41 -14.74 8.92 -2.99
CA PHE A 41 -14.35 8.04 -4.08
C PHE A 41 -13.23 7.08 -3.66
N LEU A 42 -12.14 7.58 -3.06
CA LEU A 42 -11.03 6.73 -2.62
C LEU A 42 -11.48 5.72 -1.58
N LYS A 43 -12.32 6.12 -0.62
CA LYS A 43 -12.88 5.22 0.40
C LYS A 43 -13.75 4.14 -0.20
N SER A 44 -14.50 4.45 -1.26
CA SER A 44 -15.33 3.45 -1.96
C SER A 44 -14.55 2.32 -2.63
N VAL A 45 -13.23 2.51 -2.84
CA VAL A 45 -12.32 1.53 -3.46
C VAL A 45 -11.09 1.23 -2.62
N GLU A 46 -11.13 1.52 -1.30
CA GLU A 46 -9.96 1.45 -0.41
C GLU A 46 -9.33 0.05 -0.38
N ALA A 47 -10.17 -0.99 -0.46
CA ALA A 47 -9.74 -2.39 -0.39
C ALA A 47 -8.90 -2.82 -1.60
N GLU A 48 -9.12 -2.22 -2.78
CA GLU A 48 -8.38 -2.56 -4.00
C GLU A 48 -7.11 -1.70 -4.20
N LEU A 49 -6.94 -0.62 -3.43
CA LEU A 49 -5.84 0.32 -3.62
C LEU A 49 -4.44 -0.30 -3.48
N PRO A 50 -4.16 -1.19 -2.50
CA PRO A 50 -2.86 -1.84 -2.39
C PRO A 50 -2.48 -2.60 -3.67
N GLU A 51 -3.43 -3.32 -4.29
CA GLU A 51 -3.24 -4.03 -5.55
C GLU A 51 -3.02 -3.06 -6.72
N ILE A 52 -3.84 -1.99 -6.79
CA ILE A 52 -3.76 -0.99 -7.86
C ILE A 52 -2.40 -0.27 -7.86
N PHE A 53 -1.87 0.02 -6.67
CA PHE A 53 -0.57 0.69 -6.49
C PHE A 53 0.61 -0.28 -6.38
N ILE A 54 0.36 -1.58 -6.26
CA ILE A 54 1.38 -2.63 -6.07
C ILE A 54 2.19 -2.36 -4.78
N THR A 55 1.48 -2.03 -3.70
CA THR A 55 2.05 -1.74 -2.38
C THR A 55 1.48 -2.68 -1.33
N SER A 56 2.05 -2.67 -0.13
CA SER A 56 1.60 -3.55 0.95
C SER A 56 0.42 -3.01 1.73
N ALA A 57 0.31 -1.69 1.83
CA ALA A 57 -0.79 -1.04 2.53
C ALA A 57 -1.13 0.32 1.91
N VAL A 58 -2.38 0.72 2.08
CA VAL A 58 -2.89 2.05 1.75
C VAL A 58 -3.80 2.51 2.87
N THR A 59 -3.70 3.78 3.26
CA THR A 59 -4.62 4.43 4.20
C THR A 59 -5.13 5.73 3.62
N ILE A 60 -6.40 6.06 3.86
CA ILE A 60 -7.01 7.31 3.40
C ILE A 60 -7.48 8.14 4.60
N SER A 61 -7.04 9.39 4.68
CA SER A 61 -7.38 10.34 5.73
C SER A 61 -7.53 11.77 5.18
N ASN A 62 -8.11 12.68 5.96
CA ASN A 62 -8.02 14.11 5.67
C ASN A 62 -6.63 14.65 6.04
N GLY A 63 -6.24 15.80 5.48
CA GLY A 63 -4.97 16.47 5.80
C GLY A 63 -4.07 16.69 4.58
N GLU A 64 -2.77 16.76 4.81
CA GLU A 64 -1.78 17.06 3.78
C GLU A 64 -0.58 16.11 3.90
N GLY A 65 -0.23 15.45 2.80
CA GLY A 65 0.93 14.59 2.65
C GLY A 65 2.16 15.33 2.10
N GLU A 66 3.25 14.59 1.93
CA GLU A 66 4.56 15.12 1.53
C GLU A 66 4.62 15.49 0.04
N PHE A 67 3.95 14.70 -0.81
CA PHE A 67 3.90 14.90 -2.25
C PHE A 67 2.54 15.42 -2.68
N LYS A 68 2.51 16.55 -3.39
CA LYS A 68 1.33 17.07 -4.09
C LYS A 68 1.47 16.78 -5.58
N GLY A 69 0.52 16.00 -6.10
CA GLY A 69 0.49 15.57 -7.49
C GLY A 69 -0.34 16.49 -8.39
N ASP A 70 -0.69 15.97 -9.57
CA ASP A 70 -1.51 16.69 -10.56
C ASP A 70 -3.01 16.60 -10.23
N VAL A 71 -3.44 15.59 -9.46
CA VAL A 71 -4.83 15.45 -9.04
C VAL A 71 -5.14 16.50 -7.96
N GLU A 72 -6.03 17.42 -8.28
CA GLU A 72 -6.48 18.46 -7.36
C GLU A 72 -7.08 17.86 -6.08
N GLY A 73 -6.65 18.37 -4.94
CA GLY A 73 -7.08 17.90 -3.62
C GLY A 73 -6.47 16.56 -3.19
N LEU A 74 -5.52 16.00 -3.94
CA LEU A 74 -4.75 14.82 -3.54
C LEU A 74 -3.35 15.22 -3.05
N SER A 75 -2.97 14.68 -1.89
CA SER A 75 -1.56 14.57 -1.52
C SER A 75 -1.24 13.18 -1.00
N VAL A 76 0.03 12.81 -1.08
CA VAL A 76 0.50 11.44 -0.85
C VAL A 76 1.74 11.47 0.04
N SER A 77 1.79 10.60 1.03
CA SER A 77 3.04 10.28 1.75
C SER A 77 3.38 8.80 1.56
N VAL A 78 4.68 8.48 1.55
CA VAL A 78 5.18 7.13 1.38
C VAL A 78 6.07 6.76 2.57
N SER A 79 5.74 5.68 3.25
CA SER A 79 6.59 5.11 4.30
C SER A 79 6.90 3.66 3.99
N LYS A 80 7.82 3.05 4.76
CA LYS A 80 7.90 1.59 4.80
C LYS A 80 6.59 1.02 5.35
N ALA A 81 6.19 -0.12 4.80
CA ALA A 81 5.09 -0.91 5.32
C ALA A 81 5.46 -1.58 6.64
N ASP A 82 4.44 -1.77 7.47
CA ASP A 82 4.55 -2.39 8.79
C ASP A 82 4.70 -3.92 8.67
N GLY A 83 5.23 -4.54 9.73
CA GLY A 83 5.42 -5.99 9.81
C GLY A 83 6.61 -6.54 9.01
N GLU A 84 6.51 -7.81 8.63
CA GLU A 84 7.59 -8.55 7.98
C GLU A 84 7.22 -8.97 6.55
N LYS A 85 8.22 -9.25 5.72
CA LYS A 85 8.01 -9.69 4.33
C LYS A 85 7.47 -11.12 4.29
N CYS A 86 6.31 -11.30 3.66
CA CYS A 86 5.79 -12.62 3.29
C CYS A 86 6.60 -13.21 2.12
N GLU A 87 7.14 -14.42 2.26
CA GLU A 87 7.97 -15.02 1.21
C GLU A 87 7.20 -15.51 -0.02
N ARG A 88 5.86 -15.62 0.06
CA ARG A 88 5.01 -16.04 -1.07
C ARG A 88 4.50 -14.88 -1.91
N CYS A 89 3.92 -13.84 -1.30
CA CYS A 89 3.35 -12.70 -2.03
C CYS A 89 4.25 -11.46 -2.03
N TRP A 90 5.34 -11.46 -1.25
CA TRP A 90 6.29 -10.36 -1.09
C TRP A 90 5.73 -9.06 -0.51
N LYS A 91 4.46 -9.05 -0.10
CA LYS A 91 3.89 -7.97 0.72
C LYS A 91 4.42 -8.06 2.15
N TYR A 92 4.49 -6.92 2.81
CA TYR A 92 4.77 -6.76 4.23
C TYR A 92 3.45 -6.83 4.99
N SER A 93 3.43 -7.56 6.10
CA SER A 93 2.25 -7.74 6.93
C SER A 93 2.65 -8.09 8.36
N ASP A 94 1.92 -7.53 9.33
CA ASP A 94 2.07 -7.89 10.75
C ASP A 94 1.66 -9.33 11.06
N THR A 95 0.96 -10.00 10.13
CA THR A 95 0.49 -11.38 10.31
C THR A 95 1.53 -12.44 9.95
N VAL A 96 2.69 -12.04 9.41
CA VAL A 96 3.78 -12.98 9.13
C VAL A 96 4.30 -13.54 10.45
N GLY A 97 4.34 -14.88 10.56
CA GLY A 97 4.75 -15.58 11.78
C GLY A 97 3.61 -16.02 12.69
N GLU A 98 2.35 -15.65 12.39
CA GLU A 98 1.18 -16.09 13.18
C GLU A 98 0.85 -17.58 12.94
N SER A 99 1.13 -18.12 11.75
CA SER A 99 0.94 -19.54 11.45
C SER A 99 2.17 -20.36 11.87
N SER A 100 1.96 -21.36 12.73
CA SER A 100 3.02 -22.31 13.09
C SER A 100 3.43 -23.23 11.95
N GLU A 101 2.52 -23.52 11.03
CA GLU A 101 2.78 -24.38 9.86
C GLU A 101 3.51 -23.61 8.75
N HIS A 102 3.19 -22.31 8.60
CA HIS A 102 3.74 -21.43 7.57
C HIS A 102 4.32 -20.14 8.17
N PRO A 103 5.43 -20.21 8.94
CA PRO A 103 5.93 -19.09 9.75
C PRO A 103 6.50 -17.92 8.93
N THR A 104 6.75 -18.10 7.64
CA THR A 104 7.26 -17.06 6.73
C THR A 104 6.17 -16.44 5.86
N LEU A 105 4.91 -16.85 6.05
CA LEU A 105 3.77 -16.42 5.25
C LEU A 105 2.84 -15.53 6.07
N CYS A 106 2.23 -14.55 5.40
CA CYS A 106 1.10 -13.80 5.98
C CYS A 106 -0.16 -14.69 6.05
N ALA A 107 -1.14 -14.31 6.88
CA ALA A 107 -2.34 -15.10 7.14
C ALA A 107 -3.06 -15.55 5.85
N HIS A 108 -3.27 -14.65 4.88
CA HIS A 108 -3.88 -14.98 3.59
C HIS A 108 -3.08 -16.04 2.81
N CYS A 109 -1.75 -15.93 2.79
CA CYS A 109 -0.92 -16.90 2.07
C CYS A 109 -0.88 -18.26 2.78
N ALA A 110 -0.86 -18.26 4.12
CA ALA A 110 -0.94 -19.49 4.90
C ALA A 110 -2.27 -20.22 4.68
N GLU A 111 -3.39 -19.49 4.70
CA GLU A 111 -4.72 -20.07 4.42
C GLU A 111 -4.79 -20.72 3.03
N VAL A 112 -4.28 -20.05 2.00
CA VAL A 112 -4.25 -20.61 0.64
C VAL A 112 -3.39 -21.87 0.56
N MET A 113 -2.27 -21.94 1.28
CA MET A 113 -1.43 -23.15 1.29
C MET A 113 -2.15 -24.31 1.97
N ASN A 114 -2.87 -24.07 3.07
CA ASN A 114 -3.61 -25.10 3.80
C ASN A 114 -4.79 -25.70 3.01
N GLN A 115 -5.25 -25.05 1.94
CA GLN A 115 -6.31 -25.58 1.07
C GLN A 115 -5.77 -26.49 -0.06
N LEU A 116 -4.44 -26.56 -0.24
CA LEU A 116 -3.79 -27.35 -1.28
C LEU A 116 -3.25 -28.69 -0.77
N ASP A 117 -3.25 -28.90 0.55
CA ASP A 117 -2.87 -30.12 1.25
C ASP A 117 -4.08 -31.05 1.47
#